data_AF-A0A0G1VMM4-F1
#
_entry.id   AF-A0A0G1VMM4-F1
#
_cell.length_a   1.000
_cell.length_b   1.000
_cell.length_c   1.000
_cell.angle_alpha   90.00
_cell.angle_beta   90.00
_cell.angle_gamma   90.00
#
_symmetry.space_group_name_H-M   'P 1'
#
loop_
_entity.id
_entity.type
_entity.pdbx_description
1 polymer ?
#
loop_
_entity_poly.entity_id
_entity_poly.type
_entity_poly.pdbx_seq_one_letter_code
_entity_poly.pdbx_strand_id
1 'polypeptide(L)' 'MTEQSAQEEKPVETLKIVFFCKDCVKLVDGIKVGKKYVYKCPTCGTKNVAFGTERSIKSFYRMG' A
#
# COMPACT_ATOMS: atom_id res chain seq x y z
N MET A 1 9.93 -13.19 44.36
CA MET A 1 10.32 -11.99 43.60
C MET A 1 10.08 -12.34 42.14
N THR A 2 8.98 -11.87 41.54
CA THR A 2 8.51 -12.35 40.23
C THR A 2 8.88 -11.32 39.16
N GLU A 3 9.64 -11.78 38.16
CA GLU A 3 10.11 -11.01 37.00
C GLU A 3 8.94 -10.39 36.23
N GLN A 4 8.97 -9.07 36.09
CA GLN A 4 8.05 -8.32 35.24
C GLN A 4 8.68 -8.22 33.86
N SER A 5 8.11 -8.96 32.89
CA SER A 5 8.46 -8.86 31.48
C SER A 5 7.90 -7.56 30.90
N ALA A 6 8.79 -6.60 30.65
CA ALA A 6 8.49 -5.41 29.85
C ALA A 6 8.24 -5.84 28.40
N GLN A 7 6.99 -5.76 27.95
CA GLN A 7 6.67 -5.89 26.53
C GLN A 7 6.98 -4.56 25.84
N GLU A 8 8.02 -4.58 25.03
CA GLU A 8 8.47 -3.50 24.18
C GLU A 8 7.38 -3.15 23.15
N GLU A 9 6.76 -1.99 23.31
CA GLU A 9 5.71 -1.46 22.44
C GLU A 9 6.37 -0.96 21.13
N LYS A 10 6.48 -1.85 20.14
CA LYS A 10 6.93 -1.46 18.79
C LYS A 10 6.02 -0.35 18.26
N PRO A 11 6.59 0.74 17.70
CA PRO A 11 5.79 1.80 17.11
C PRO A 11 4.87 1.18 16.06
N VAL A 12 3.55 1.43 16.21
CA VAL A 12 2.56 1.11 15.20
C VAL A 12 2.92 1.93 13.96
N GLU A 13 3.75 1.34 13.10
CA GLU A 13 4.05 1.89 11.78
C GLU A 13 2.71 2.07 11.08
N THR A 14 2.32 3.32 10.88
CA THR A 14 1.10 3.69 10.16
C THR A 14 1.05 2.89 8.86
N LEU A 15 0.19 1.88 8.80
CA LEU A 15 -0.02 1.02 7.64
C LEU A 15 -0.70 1.85 6.54
N LYS A 16 0.05 2.77 5.94
CA LYS A 16 -0.39 3.58 4.81
C LYS A 16 -0.59 2.64 3.62
N ILE A 17 -1.86 2.42 3.31
CA ILE A 17 -2.25 1.74 2.08
C ILE A 17 -2.01 2.73 0.95
N VAL A 18 -1.19 2.32 -0.01
CA VAL A 18 -0.88 3.08 -1.21
C VAL A 18 -1.41 2.32 -2.42
N PHE A 19 -1.72 3.04 -3.50
CA PHE A 19 -2.11 2.44 -4.76
C PHE A 19 -0.97 2.56 -5.76
N PHE A 20 -0.73 1.50 -6.51
CA PHE A 20 0.35 1.41 -7.46
C PHE A 20 -0.21 1.07 -8.84
N CYS A 21 0.02 1.93 -9.81
CA CYS A 21 -0.35 1.64 -11.18
C CYS A 21 0.77 0.86 -11.86
N LYS A 22 0.46 -0.35 -12.34
CA LYS A 22 1.42 -1.19 -13.08
C LYS A 22 1.83 -0.58 -14.42
N ASP A 23 0.91 0.09 -15.10
CA ASP A 23 1.19 0.68 -16.42
C ASP A 23 2.06 1.95 -16.31
N CYS A 24 1.82 2.77 -15.27
CA CYS A 24 2.64 3.96 -15.03
C CYS A 24 3.90 3.70 -14.20
N VAL A 25 4.02 2.48 -13.64
CA VAL A 25 5.07 2.07 -12.70
C VAL A 25 5.28 3.11 -11.59
N LYS A 26 4.19 3.66 -11.06
CA LYS A 26 4.23 4.70 -10.01
C LYS A 26 3.09 4.58 -9.00
N LEU A 27 3.32 5.14 -7.83
CA LEU A 27 2.29 5.31 -6.82
C LEU A 27 1.27 6.36 -7.29
N VAL A 28 -0.01 6.07 -7.08
CA VAL A 28 -1.14 6.91 -7.46
C VAL A 28 -2.18 6.90 -6.35
N ASP A 29 -3.11 7.86 -6.36
CA ASP A 29 -4.19 7.94 -5.36
C ASP A 29 -5.28 6.88 -5.53
N GLY A 30 -5.25 6.09 -6.62
CA GLY A 30 -6.20 5.02 -6.87
C GLY A 30 -7.66 5.50 -6.87
N ILE A 31 -8.17 5.97 -8.01
CA ILE A 31 -9.56 6.42 -8.07
C ILE A 31 -10.46 5.19 -8.07
N LYS A 32 -11.26 5.01 -7.02
CA LYS A 32 -12.30 3.97 -6.99
C LYS A 32 -13.32 4.23 -8.10
N VAL A 33 -13.61 3.22 -8.92
CA VAL A 33 -14.58 3.32 -10.01
C VAL A 33 -15.74 2.35 -9.78
N GLY A 34 -16.93 2.93 -9.57
CA GLY A 34 -18.17 2.17 -9.44
C GLY A 34 -18.34 1.51 -8.06
N LYS A 35 -19.08 0.40 -8.03
CA LYS A 35 -19.52 -0.27 -6.79
C LYS A 35 -18.58 -1.39 -6.30
N LYS A 36 -17.63 -1.85 -7.13
CA LYS A 36 -16.67 -2.92 -6.78
C LYS A 36 -15.33 -2.35 -6.28
N TYR A 37 -14.46 -3.19 -5.73
CA TYR A 37 -13.05 -2.90 -5.38
C TYR A 37 -12.17 -2.70 -6.63
N VAL A 38 -12.65 -1.91 -7.59
CA VAL A 38 -11.96 -1.59 -8.84
C VAL A 38 -11.41 -0.19 -8.70
N TYR A 39 -10.09 -0.08 -8.81
CA TYR A 39 -9.38 1.19 -8.78
C TYR A 39 -8.83 1.46 -10.18
N LYS A 40 -9.01 2.70 -10.66
CA LYS A 40 -8.38 3.19 -11.89
C LYS A 40 -7.22 4.11 -11.56
N CYS A 41 -6.24 4.11 -12.45
CA CYS A 41 -5.16 5.08 -12.38
C CYS A 41 -5.68 6.45 -12.83
N PRO A 42 -5.51 7.52 -12.04
CA PRO A 42 -5.85 8.88 -12.45
C PRO A 42 -5.01 9.37 -13.64
N THR A 43 -3.80 8.83 -13.81
CA THR A 43 -2.87 9.28 -14.86
C THR A 43 -3.17 8.63 -16.22
N CYS A 44 -3.23 7.30 -16.29
CA CYS A 44 -3.42 6.58 -17.55
C CYS A 44 -4.85 6.07 -17.77
N GLY A 45 -5.71 6.12 -16.76
CA GLY A 45 -7.10 5.64 -16.86
C GLY A 45 -7.27 4.13 -16.84
N THR A 46 -6.19 3.35 -16.79
CA THR A 46 -6.26 1.87 -16.78
C THR A 46 -6.74 1.34 -15.43
N LYS A 47 -7.31 0.12 -15.45
CA LYS A 47 -7.77 -0.61 -14.25
C LYS A 47 -6.67 -1.46 -13.60
N ASN A 48 -5.42 -1.32 -14.04
CA ASN A 48 -4.30 -2.13 -13.60
C ASN A 48 -3.61 -1.49 -12.38
N VAL A 49 -4.41 -1.20 -11.36
CA VAL A 49 -3.95 -0.58 -10.11
C VAL A 49 -3.97 -1.61 -8.99
N ALA A 50 -2.80 -1.89 -8.43
CA ALA A 50 -2.65 -2.68 -7.22
C ALA A 50 -2.79 -1.78 -5.99
N PHE A 51 -3.24 -2.33 -4.87
CA PHE A 51 -3.27 -1.64 -3.58
C PHE A 51 -2.55 -2.49 -2.55
N GLY A 52 -1.83 -1.85 -1.63
CA GLY A 52 -1.06 -2.55 -0.61
C GLY A 52 -0.30 -1.57 0.28
N THR A 53 0.47 -2.07 1.23
CA THR A 53 1.35 -1.20 2.03
C THR A 53 2.53 -0.72 1.18
N GLU A 54 3.05 0.47 1.49
CA GLU A 54 4.19 1.02 0.75
C GLU A 54 5.39 0.06 0.72
N ARG A 55 5.67 -0.63 1.83
CA ARG A 55 6.72 -1.67 1.91
C ARG A 55 6.46 -2.83 0.95
N SER A 56 5.23 -3.36 0.93
CA SER A 56 4.88 -4.50 0.07
C SER A 56 4.94 -4.10 -1.40
N ILE A 57 4.44 -2.92 -1.76
CA ILE A 57 4.50 -2.39 -3.13
C ILE A 57 5.96 -2.16 -3.56
N LYS A 58 6.78 -1.46 -2.76
CA LYS A 58 8.19 -1.23 -3.08
C LYS A 58 8.97 -2.54 -3.24
N SER A 59 8.73 -3.50 -2.34
CA SER A 59 9.36 -4.83 -2.38
C SER A 59 8.90 -5.64 -3.60
N PHE A 60 7.60 -5.64 -3.92
CA PHE A 60 7.02 -6.42 -5.00
C PHE A 60 7.43 -5.90 -6.38
N TYR A 61 7.45 -4.57 -6.57
CA TYR A 61 7.82 -3.95 -7.84
C TYR A 61 9.31 -3.63 -7.97
N ARG A 62 10.13 -4.02 -6.99
CA ARG A 62 11.58 -3.76 -6.96
C ARG A 62 11.92 -2.32 -7.36
N MET A 63 11.16 -1.35 -6.86
CA MET A 63 11.57 0.05 -6.99
C MET A 63 12.71 0.29 -6.02
N GLY A 64 13.93 0.27 -6.56
CA GLY A 64 15.19 0.63 -5.90
C GLY A 64 15.66 1.99 -6.35
#